data_AF-A0A2V9YU79-F1
#
_entry.id   AF-A0A2V9YU79-F1
#
_cell.length_a   1.000
_cell.length_b   1.000
_cell.length_c   1.000
_cell.angle_alpha   90.00
_cell.angle_beta   90.00
_cell.angle_gamma   90.00
#
_symmetry.space_group_name_H-M   'P 1'
#
loop_
_entity.id
_entity.type
_entity.pdbx_description
1 polymer ?
#
loop_
_entity_poly.entity_id
_entity_poly.type
_entity_poly.pdbx_seq_one_letter_code
_entity_poly.pdbx_strand_id
1 'polypeptide(L)'
;MVQHERDILELLKFELRFLEDGGYGRSPRTPWRPTYIFEDSPSCPNLGDPARPHPCSECLLMKFVPVERQNESSPCRFIPLNEKGETIDYFYRCGTQLEMEEALAGWLRSHIARIEQQLSTSTGPLLEECDESMKVAAT
;
A
#
# COMPACT_ATOMS: atom_id res chain seq x y z
N MET A 1 -6.15 -0.97 15.98
CA MET A 1 -6.21 -1.67 14.67
C MET A 1 -6.71 -0.74 13.56
N VAL A 2 -7.85 -0.06 13.74
CA VAL A 2 -8.41 0.90 12.77
C VAL A 2 -7.40 1.98 12.31
N GLN A 3 -6.59 2.54 13.22
CA GLN A 3 -5.60 3.57 12.85
C GLN A 3 -4.57 3.02 11.84
N HIS A 4 -4.02 1.84 12.10
CA HIS A 4 -3.04 1.20 11.21
C HIS A 4 -3.64 0.89 9.83
N GLU A 5 -4.92 0.52 9.76
CA GLU A 5 -5.62 0.33 8.48
C GLU A 5 -5.81 1.64 7.72
N ARG A 6 -6.08 2.74 8.42
CA ARG A 6 -6.13 4.10 7.83
C ARG A 6 -4.75 4.53 7.31
N ASP A 7 -3.69 4.30 8.07
CA ASP A 7 -2.32 4.66 7.66
C ASP A 7 -1.91 3.88 6.39
N ILE A 8 -2.26 2.59 6.31
CA ILE A 8 -2.06 1.79 5.09
C ILE A 8 -2.93 2.33 3.95
N LEU A 9 -4.19 2.66 4.20
CA LEU A 9 -5.07 3.18 3.17
C LEU A 9 -4.53 4.48 2.56
N GLU A 10 -4.05 5.39 3.41
CA GLU A 10 -3.43 6.64 2.98
C GLU A 10 -2.17 6.40 2.17
N LEU A 11 -1.32 5.47 2.61
CA LEU A 11 -0.14 5.05 1.86
C LEU A 11 -0.50 4.50 0.47
N LEU A 12 -1.44 3.56 0.38
CA LEU A 12 -1.81 2.96 -0.90
C LEU A 12 -2.45 3.99 -1.85
N LYS A 13 -3.26 4.92 -1.32
CA LYS A 13 -3.82 6.03 -2.10
C LYS A 13 -2.73 6.96 -2.61
N PHE A 14 -1.74 7.26 -1.78
CA PHE A 14 -0.57 8.04 -2.18
C PHE A 14 0.18 7.35 -3.31
N GLU A 15 0.49 6.05 -3.16
CA GLU A 15 1.16 5.26 -4.20
C GLU A 15 0.39 5.22 -5.52
N LEU A 16 -0.94 5.04 -5.46
CA LEU A 16 -1.77 5.02 -6.66
C LEU A 16 -1.70 6.35 -7.39
N ARG A 17 -1.81 7.46 -6.65
CA ARG A 17 -1.70 8.79 -7.25
C ARG A 17 -0.31 9.02 -7.84
N PHE A 18 0.75 8.64 -7.13
CA PHE A 18 2.12 8.79 -7.61
C PHE A 18 2.35 8.01 -8.91
N LEU A 19 1.81 6.79 -9.00
CA LEU A 19 1.82 5.98 -10.21
C LEU A 19 1.04 6.66 -11.35
N GLU A 20 -0.21 7.08 -11.11
CA GLU A 20 -1.07 7.71 -12.12
C GLU A 20 -0.54 9.05 -12.62
N ASP A 21 0.16 9.81 -11.77
CA ASP A 21 0.86 11.05 -12.13
C ASP A 21 2.17 10.77 -12.92
N GLY A 22 2.49 9.51 -13.20
CA GLY A 22 3.67 9.11 -13.98
C GLY A 22 4.98 9.09 -13.18
N GLY A 23 4.90 9.03 -11.85
CA GLY A 23 6.06 9.08 -10.94
C GLY A 23 7.08 7.95 -11.15
N TYR A 24 6.62 6.81 -11.66
CA TYR A 24 7.48 5.67 -12.02
C TYR A 24 7.90 5.63 -13.49
N GLY A 25 7.50 6.62 -14.29
CA GLY A 25 7.95 6.78 -15.66
C GLY A 25 9.44 7.10 -15.74
N ARG A 26 9.98 7.16 -16.96
CA ARG A 26 11.40 7.48 -17.20
C ARG A 26 11.73 8.88 -16.65
N SER A 27 12.47 8.94 -15.56
CA SER A 27 12.95 10.18 -14.94
C SER A 27 13.93 10.93 -15.86
N PRO A 28 13.67 12.20 -16.22
CA PRO A 28 14.62 13.04 -16.95
C PRO A 28 15.87 13.38 -16.12
N ARG A 29 15.77 13.32 -14.78
CA ARG A 29 16.90 13.60 -13.88
C ARG A 29 17.86 12.43 -13.76
N THR A 30 17.36 11.20 -13.97
CA THR A 30 18.15 9.97 -13.85
C THR A 30 17.90 9.04 -15.05
N PRO A 31 18.19 9.47 -16.29
CA PRO A 31 17.90 8.68 -17.49
C PRO A 31 18.78 7.43 -17.64
N TRP A 32 19.88 7.34 -16.88
CA TRP A 32 20.87 6.25 -16.93
C TRP A 32 20.48 5.01 -16.12
N ARG A 33 19.42 5.06 -15.32
CA ARG A 33 18.94 3.91 -14.53
C ARG A 33 17.43 3.74 -14.64
N PRO A 34 16.91 2.51 -14.54
CA PRO A 34 15.47 2.28 -14.42
C PRO A 34 14.94 2.86 -13.10
N THR A 35 13.64 3.16 -13.10
CA THR A 35 12.88 3.52 -11.90
C THR A 35 12.52 2.25 -11.13
N TYR A 36 12.73 2.26 -9.82
CA TYR A 36 12.36 1.14 -8.96
C TYR A 36 11.04 1.44 -8.24
N ILE A 37 10.02 0.64 -8.54
CA ILE A 37 8.69 0.65 -7.92
C ILE A 37 8.84 0.47 -6.41
N PHE A 38 8.10 1.28 -5.65
CA PHE A 38 8.18 1.45 -4.21
C PHE A 38 9.49 2.03 -3.69
N GLU A 39 10.66 1.57 -4.15
CA GLU A 39 11.97 2.06 -3.66
C GLU A 39 12.24 3.52 -4.04
N ASP A 40 11.80 3.94 -5.23
CA ASP A 40 11.89 5.33 -5.70
C ASP A 40 10.63 6.15 -5.37
N SER A 41 9.71 5.60 -4.58
CA SER A 41 8.56 6.36 -4.07
C SER A 41 8.97 7.31 -2.94
N PRO A 42 8.37 8.51 -2.85
CA PRO A 42 8.45 9.35 -1.65
C PRO A 42 7.94 8.68 -0.37
N SER A 43 7.20 7.58 -0.45
CA SER A 43 6.77 6.83 0.73
C SER A 43 7.84 5.90 1.29
N CYS A 44 8.91 5.62 0.54
CA CYS A 44 9.98 4.73 0.97
C CYS A 44 10.84 5.44 2.02
N PRO A 45 11.01 4.86 3.22
CA PRO A 45 11.90 5.43 4.25
C PRO A 45 13.37 5.50 3.81
N ASN A 46 13.76 4.69 2.83
CA ASN A 46 15.13 4.62 2.31
C ASN A 46 15.29 5.33 0.95
N LEU A 47 14.34 6.20 0.55
CA LEU A 47 14.40 6.89 -0.73
C LEU A 47 15.72 7.67 -0.87
N GLY A 48 16.49 7.38 -1.91
CA GLY A 48 17.72 8.09 -2.24
C GLY A 48 18.92 7.78 -1.34
N ASP A 49 18.79 6.85 -0.39
CA ASP A 49 19.89 6.42 0.47
C ASP A 49 20.34 4.97 0.15
N PRO A 50 21.50 4.78 -0.51
CA PRO A 50 22.06 3.46 -0.80
C PRO A 50 22.42 2.66 0.45
N ALA A 51 22.71 3.32 1.58
CA ALA A 51 23.06 2.66 2.83
C ALA A 51 21.86 2.02 3.53
N ARG A 52 20.63 2.43 3.13
CA ARG A 52 19.35 1.89 3.62
C ARG A 52 19.29 1.76 5.15
N PRO A 53 19.44 2.87 5.88
CA PRO A 53 19.53 2.87 7.33
C PRO A 53 18.24 2.40 8.02
N HIS A 54 17.09 2.45 7.35
CA HIS A 54 15.81 2.04 7.91
C HIS A 54 15.46 0.60 7.52
N PRO A 55 15.15 -0.28 8.49
CA PRO A 55 14.79 -1.66 8.18
C PRO A 55 13.43 -1.72 7.48
N CYS A 56 13.35 -2.46 6.36
CA CYS A 56 12.10 -2.61 5.61
C CYS A 56 10.98 -3.27 6.42
N SER A 57 11.29 -3.95 7.53
CA SER A 57 10.31 -4.50 8.47
C SER A 57 9.42 -3.45 9.13
N GLU A 58 9.86 -2.19 9.19
CA GLU A 58 9.08 -1.07 9.74
C GLU A 58 8.18 -0.41 8.68
N CYS A 59 8.32 -0.76 7.41
CA CYS A 59 7.50 -0.22 6.34
C CYS A 59 6.08 -0.84 6.36
N LEU A 60 5.05 -0.02 6.18
CA LEU A 60 3.66 -0.48 6.12
C LEU A 60 3.40 -1.46 4.96
N LEU A 61 4.20 -1.42 3.88
CA LEU A 61 4.09 -2.36 2.76
C LEU A 61 4.51 -3.79 3.13
N MET A 62 5.27 -3.96 4.22
CA MET A 62 5.81 -5.25 4.64
C MET A 62 4.74 -6.32 4.85
N LYS A 63 3.53 -5.90 5.27
CA LYS A 63 2.39 -6.82 5.47
C LYS A 63 1.93 -7.54 4.18
N PHE A 64 2.30 -7.01 3.01
CA PHE A 64 1.93 -7.58 1.72
C PHE A 64 3.03 -8.46 1.13
N VAL A 65 4.19 -8.53 1.79
CA VAL A 65 5.31 -9.36 1.35
C VAL A 65 5.13 -10.78 1.87
N PRO A 66 5.21 -11.81 1.00
CA PRO A 66 5.21 -13.21 1.43
C PRO A 66 6.29 -13.48 2.46
N VAL A 67 5.98 -14.29 3.48
CA VAL A 67 6.85 -14.51 4.66
C VAL A 67 8.26 -14.99 4.24
N GLU A 68 8.33 -15.81 3.20
CA GLU A 68 9.56 -16.39 2.67
C GLU A 68 10.48 -15.34 2.02
N ARG A 69 9.93 -14.17 1.66
CA ARG A 69 10.61 -13.08 0.96
C ARG A 69 10.90 -11.87 1.84
N GLN A 70 10.51 -11.91 3.12
CA GLN A 70 10.66 -10.80 4.05
C GLN A 70 12.13 -10.48 4.38
N ASN A 71 13.03 -11.46 4.27
CA ASN A 71 14.46 -11.28 4.55
C ASN A 71 15.28 -10.88 3.32
N GLU A 72 14.64 -10.68 2.17
CA GLU A 72 15.32 -10.20 0.97
C GLU A 72 15.83 -8.77 1.16
N SER A 73 16.81 -8.35 0.36
CA SER A 73 17.34 -6.98 0.46
C SER A 73 16.25 -5.96 0.18
N SER A 74 15.43 -6.14 -0.86
CA SER A 74 14.28 -5.29 -1.20
C SER A 74 12.98 -6.10 -1.18
N PRO A 75 12.39 -6.37 0.01
CA PRO A 75 11.23 -7.25 0.15
C PRO A 75 9.99 -6.76 -0.61
N CYS A 76 9.82 -5.43 -0.73
CA CYS A 76 8.69 -4.81 -1.42
C CYS A 76 8.58 -5.19 -2.91
N ARG A 77 9.68 -5.66 -3.55
CA ARG A 77 9.65 -6.16 -4.93
C ARG A 77 8.90 -7.48 -5.09
N PHE A 78 8.71 -8.22 -4.01
CA PHE A 78 8.10 -9.54 -4.02
C PHE A 78 6.61 -9.50 -3.63
N ILE A 79 6.02 -8.31 -3.54
CA ILE A 79 4.57 -8.17 -3.37
C ILE A 79 3.88 -8.73 -4.63
N PRO A 80 2.99 -9.73 -4.49
CA PRO A 80 2.23 -10.26 -5.62
C PRO A 80 1.16 -9.26 -6.05
N LEU A 81 1.19 -8.88 -7.34
CA LEU A 81 0.29 -7.87 -7.90
C LEU A 81 -1.00 -8.46 -8.46
N ASN A 82 -1.02 -9.75 -8.80
CA ASN A 82 -2.17 -10.39 -9.41
C ASN A 82 -2.36 -11.85 -8.95
N GLU A 83 -3.45 -12.47 -9.43
CA GLU A 83 -3.84 -13.85 -9.08
C GLU A 83 -2.82 -14.91 -9.52
N LYS A 84 -1.97 -14.61 -10.51
CA LYS A 84 -0.89 -15.49 -10.94
C LYS A 84 0.32 -15.44 -10.01
N GLY A 85 0.32 -14.51 -9.05
CA GLY A 85 1.46 -14.27 -8.16
C GLY A 85 2.62 -13.54 -8.84
N GLU A 86 2.38 -12.88 -9.98
CA GLU A 86 3.40 -12.06 -10.63
C GLU A 86 3.74 -10.88 -9.71
N THR A 87 5.04 -10.67 -9.48
CA THR A 87 5.58 -9.64 -8.58
C THR A 87 6.28 -8.55 -9.37
N ILE A 88 6.66 -7.46 -8.71
CA ILE A 88 7.51 -6.42 -9.33
C ILE A 88 8.83 -7.02 -9.83
N ASP A 89 9.47 -7.90 -9.05
CA ASP A 89 10.70 -8.58 -9.48
C ASP A 89 10.48 -9.42 -10.75
N TYR A 90 9.31 -10.05 -10.89
CA TYR A 90 8.95 -10.75 -12.14
C TYR A 90 8.85 -9.77 -13.32
N PHE A 91 8.14 -8.65 -13.16
CA PHE A 91 7.99 -7.67 -14.23
C PHE A 91 9.32 -7.03 -14.63
N TYR A 92 10.27 -6.84 -13.71
CA TYR A 92 11.62 -6.39 -14.04
C TYR A 92 12.41 -7.33 -14.92
N ARG A 93 12.12 -8.63 -14.85
CA ARG A 93 12.85 -9.66 -15.62
C ARG A 93 12.16 -9.96 -16.94
N CYS A 94 10.84 -10.03 -16.93
CA CYS A 94 10.06 -10.65 -17.99
C CYS A 94 8.95 -9.77 -18.57
N GLY A 95 8.63 -8.64 -17.94
CA GLY A 95 7.50 -7.79 -18.33
C GLY A 95 7.91 -6.47 -18.95
N THR A 96 6.92 -5.77 -19.49
CA THR A 96 7.05 -4.38 -19.93
C THR A 96 6.69 -3.40 -18.81
N GLN A 97 7.15 -2.15 -18.93
CA GLN A 97 6.78 -1.08 -18.01
C GLN A 97 5.25 -0.91 -17.93
N LEU A 98 4.58 -0.95 -19.09
CA LEU A 98 3.13 -0.79 -19.16
C LEU A 98 2.40 -1.91 -18.40
N GLU A 99 2.77 -3.17 -18.65
CA GLU A 99 2.17 -4.30 -17.94
C GLU A 99 2.40 -4.23 -16.43
N MET A 100 3.59 -3.78 -16.01
CA MET A 100 3.93 -3.60 -14.60
C MET A 100 3.09 -2.50 -13.95
N GLU A 101 2.96 -1.34 -14.60
CA GLU A 101 2.17 -0.22 -14.11
C GLU A 101 0.68 -0.55 -14.06
N GLU A 102 0.15 -1.24 -15.07
CA GLU A 102 -1.24 -1.72 -15.09
C GLU A 102 -1.51 -2.73 -13.97
N ALA A 103 -0.61 -3.72 -13.79
CA ALA A 103 -0.73 -4.70 -12.72
C ALA A 103 -0.67 -4.03 -11.34
N LEU A 104 0.24 -3.05 -11.15
CA LEU A 104 0.36 -2.29 -9.92
C LEU A 104 -0.87 -1.43 -9.65
N ALA A 105 -1.38 -0.72 -10.65
CA ALA A 105 -2.59 0.09 -10.52
C ALA A 105 -3.81 -0.76 -10.15
N GLY A 106 -3.96 -1.92 -10.81
CA GLY A 106 -5.00 -2.89 -10.49
C GLY A 106 -4.88 -3.41 -9.06
N TRP A 107 -3.68 -3.77 -8.63
CA TRP A 107 -3.40 -4.21 -7.25
C TRP A 107 -3.75 -3.13 -6.22
N LEU A 108 -3.30 -1.90 -6.44
CA LEU A 108 -3.53 -0.76 -5.55
C LEU A 108 -5.02 -0.46 -5.42
N ARG A 109 -5.76 -0.34 -6.54
CA ARG A 109 -7.21 -0.07 -6.54
C ARG A 109 -7.99 -1.15 -5.79
N SER A 110 -7.69 -2.43 -6.06
CA SER A 110 -8.34 -3.55 -5.38
C SER A 110 -8.07 -3.55 -3.87
N HIS A 111 -6.83 -3.26 -3.45
CA HIS A 111 -6.47 -3.22 -2.04
C HIS A 111 -7.07 -2.02 -1.31
N ILE A 112 -7.09 -0.84 -1.94
CA ILE A 112 -7.75 0.36 -1.42
C ILE A 112 -9.24 0.06 -1.19
N ALA A 113 -9.94 -0.44 -2.21
CA ALA A 113 -11.36 -0.76 -2.12
C ALA A 113 -11.66 -1.78 -1.01
N ARG A 114 -10.82 -2.81 -0.86
CA ARG A 114 -10.95 -3.80 0.21
C ARG A 114 -10.82 -3.17 1.60
N ILE A 115 -9.82 -2.32 1.81
CA ILE A 115 -9.61 -1.66 3.12
C ILE A 115 -10.75 -0.68 3.41
N GLU A 116 -11.21 0.07 2.42
CA GLU A 116 -12.37 0.99 2.58
C GLU A 116 -13.65 0.25 2.98
N GLN A 117 -13.91 -0.93 2.39
CA GLN A 117 -15.02 -1.80 2.79
C GLN A 117 -14.87 -2.34 4.22
N GLN A 118 -13.66 -2.72 4.62
CA GLN A 118 -13.38 -3.16 5.99
C GLN A 118 -13.63 -2.04 7.01
N LEU A 119 -13.22 -0.81 6.68
CA LEU A 119 -13.43 0.37 7.52
C LEU A 119 -14.90 0.79 7.59
N SER A 120 -15.66 0.72 6.49
CA SER A 120 -17.09 1.03 6.50
C SER A 120 -17.90 0.01 7.29
N THR A 121 -17.57 -1.28 7.16
CA THR A 121 -18.20 -2.37 7.93
C THR A 121 -17.87 -2.27 9.41
N SER A 122 -16.63 -1.89 9.76
CA SER A 122 -16.21 -1.69 11.16
C SER A 122 -16.76 -0.41 11.79
N THR A 123 -17.35 0.50 10.99
CA THR A 123 -17.88 1.81 11.42
C THR A 123 -19.42 1.88 11.37
N GLY A 124 -20.14 0.80 10.99
CA GLY A 124 -21.61 0.77 10.97
C GLY A 124 -22.28 0.19 12.23
N PRO A 125 -23.54 0.57 12.52
CA PRO A 125 -23.93 1.73 13.32
C PRO A 125 -23.85 1.47 14.84
N LEU A 126 -23.06 2.26 15.57
CA LEU A 126 -23.18 2.43 17.03
C LEU A 126 -23.98 3.71 17.36
N LEU A 127 -25.16 3.89 16.77
CA LEU A 127 -26.02 5.04 17.07
C LEU A 127 -27.52 4.71 17.17
N GLU A 128 -27.92 3.55 17.69
CA GLU A 128 -29.22 3.46 18.36
C GLU A 128 -29.12 2.61 19.64
N GLU A 129 -29.87 3.06 20.64
CA GLU A 129 -30.11 2.50 21.99
C GLU A 129 -29.15 2.89 23.12
N CYS A 130 -29.49 3.99 23.82
CA CYS A 130 -29.99 3.99 25.21
C CYS A 130 -29.99 5.41 25.82
N ASP A 131 -31.07 6.18 25.62
CA ASP A 131 -31.49 7.19 26.61
C ASP A 131 -33.02 7.18 26.73
N GLU A 132 -33.53 6.00 27.05
CA GLU A 132 -34.89 5.84 27.56
C GLU A 132 -34.77 5.23 28.96
N SER A 133 -34.34 6.03 29.95
CA SER A 133 -34.60 5.80 31.38
C SER A 133 -34.11 6.96 32.26
N MET A 134 -34.86 8.05 32.34
CA MET A 134 -34.92 8.81 33.60
C MET A 134 -36.37 9.09 34.02
N LYS A 135 -36.95 8.03 34.62
CA LYS A 135 -37.83 8.04 35.79
C LYS A 135 -39.03 8.98 35.79
N VAL A 136 -40.17 8.36 35.51
CA VAL A 136 -41.39 8.53 36.29
C VAL A 136 -41.07 8.28 37.77
N ALA A 137 -41.14 9.32 38.61
CA ALA A 137 -41.54 9.27 40.03
C ALA A 137 -41.13 10.57 40.76
N ALA A 138 -42.04 11.55 40.82
CA ALA A 138 -42.21 12.38 42.01
C ALA A 138 -43.65 12.87 42.01
N THR A 139 -44.39 12.36 43.00
CA THR A 139 -45.74 12.72 43.44
C THR A 139 -45.82 14.19 43.85
#